data_AF-A0A1Q7QPY4-F1
#
_entry.id   AF-A0A1Q7QPY4-F1
#
_cell.length_a   1.000
_cell.length_b   1.000
_cell.length_c   1.000
_cell.angle_alpha   90.00
_cell.angle_beta   90.00
_cell.angle_gamma   90.00
#
_symmetry.space_group_name_H-M   'P 1'
#
loop_
_entity.id
_entity.type
_entity.pdbx_description
1 polymer ?
#
loop_
_entity_poly.entity_id
_entity_poly.type
_entity_poly.pdbx_seq_one_letter_code
_entity_poly.pdbx_strand_id
1 'polypeptide(L)'
;MTGGTCEATAFGLHGYRATGLAIPLGNYHNMGPRNRLAPEFVASNDLATAVDLVELAARHASQGLSRSVRIRSRVARYLRRYGARLQATRPEI
;
A
#
# COMPACT_ATOMS: atom_id res chain seq x y z
N MET A 1 -12.33 -4.82 -9.14
CA MET A 1 -10.88 -5.05 -9.35
C MET A 1 -10.47 -6.30 -8.59
N THR A 2 -10.09 -7.39 -9.28
CA THR A 2 -9.45 -8.60 -8.70
C THR A 2 -7.98 -8.73 -9.12
N GLY A 3 -7.44 -7.76 -9.87
CA GLY A 3 -6.04 -7.74 -10.32
C GLY A 3 -5.12 -7.21 -9.22
N GLY A 4 -4.64 -8.11 -8.35
CA GLY A 4 -3.74 -7.82 -7.24
C GLY A 4 -2.30 -7.49 -7.62
N THR A 5 -2.06 -7.00 -8.83
CA THR A 5 -0.72 -6.64 -9.32
C THR A 5 -0.77 -5.27 -9.96
N CYS A 6 0.16 -4.41 -9.55
CA CYS A 6 0.42 -3.13 -10.22
C CYS A 6 1.86 -3.12 -10.72
N GLU A 7 2.22 -2.04 -11.41
CA GLU A 7 3.53 -1.77 -11.98
C GLU A 7 4.65 -1.89 -10.92
N ALA A 8 4.34 -1.67 -9.64
CA ALA A 8 5.29 -1.84 -8.53
C ALA A 8 5.85 -3.26 -8.42
N THR A 9 5.14 -4.29 -8.91
CA THR A 9 5.63 -5.67 -8.94
C THR A 9 6.92 -5.79 -9.76
N ALA A 10 7.01 -5.10 -10.90
CA ALA A 10 8.22 -5.11 -11.73
C ALA A 10 9.42 -4.52 -10.98
N PHE A 11 9.22 -3.43 -10.23
CA PHE A 11 10.26 -2.85 -9.38
C PHE A 11 10.68 -3.78 -8.25
N GLY A 12 9.71 -4.46 -7.63
CA GLY A 12 9.96 -5.47 -6.61
C GLY A 12 10.86 -6.61 -7.11
N LEU A 13 10.67 -7.07 -8.35
CA LEU A 13 11.51 -8.12 -8.97
C LEU A 13 12.98 -7.70 -9.09
N HIS A 14 13.27 -6.40 -9.21
CA HIS A 14 14.62 -5.86 -9.27
C HIS A 14 15.17 -5.38 -7.92
N GLY A 15 14.52 -5.74 -6.81
CA GLY A 15 15.00 -5.43 -5.45
C GLY A 15 14.71 -4.02 -4.98
N TYR A 16 13.94 -3.24 -5.73
CA TYR A 16 13.51 -1.92 -5.29
C TYR A 16 12.38 -2.02 -4.26
N ARG A 17 12.41 -1.13 -3.26
CA ARG A 17 11.31 -0.97 -2.31
C ARG A 17 10.25 -0.08 -2.94
N ALA A 18 9.29 -0.71 -3.63
CA ALA A 18 8.17 -0.04 -4.28
C ALA A 18 6.83 -0.47 -3.69
N THR A 19 5.81 0.37 -3.86
CA THR A 19 4.41 0.07 -3.55
C THR A 19 3.53 0.72 -4.61
N GLY A 20 2.34 0.16 -4.83
CA GLY A 20 1.31 0.80 -5.64
C GLY A 20 0.61 1.92 -4.88
N LEU A 21 0.10 2.89 -5.65
CA LEU A 21 -0.86 3.90 -5.21
C LEU A 21 -1.97 3.95 -6.27
N ALA A 22 -3.22 4.12 -5.83
CA ALA A 22 -4.36 4.28 -6.73
C ALA A 22 -5.28 5.39 -6.21
N ILE A 23 -5.93 6.07 -7.13
CA ILE A 23 -7.00 7.04 -6.85
C ILE A 23 -8.33 6.31 -7.06
N PRO A 24 -9.32 6.44 -6.14
CA PRO A 24 -10.66 5.93 -6.38
C PRO A 24 -11.21 6.44 -7.72
N LEU A 25 -11.62 5.51 -8.58
CA LEU A 25 -12.06 5.79 -9.94
C LEU A 25 -13.48 5.28 -10.16
N GLY A 26 -14.35 6.16 -10.66
CA GLY A 26 -15.66 5.83 -11.17
C GLY A 26 -15.60 5.41 -12.64
N ASN A 27 -16.44 4.44 -13.02
CA ASN A 27 -16.54 3.91 -14.38
C ASN A 27 -15.23 3.34 -14.93
N TYR A 28 -14.41 2.65 -14.12
CA TYR A 28 -13.19 1.97 -14.59
C TYR A 28 -13.45 1.17 -15.89
N HIS A 29 -12.57 1.30 -16.88
CA HIS A 29 -12.78 0.80 -18.25
C HIS A 29 -13.99 1.42 -18.96
N ASN A 30 -14.30 2.68 -18.64
CA ASN A 30 -15.50 3.38 -19.09
C ASN A 30 -16.82 2.63 -18.83
N MET A 31 -16.86 1.72 -17.85
CA MET A 31 -18.02 0.90 -17.55
C MET A 31 -19.01 1.64 -16.64
N GLY A 32 -19.98 2.31 -17.27
CA GLY A 32 -21.08 2.95 -16.56
C GLY A 32 -22.21 1.99 -16.16
N PRO A 33 -23.21 2.50 -15.41
CA PRO A 33 -24.36 1.71 -14.98
C PRO A 33 -25.11 1.07 -16.15
N ARG A 34 -25.72 -0.09 -15.89
CA ARG A 34 -26.54 -0.83 -16.88
C ARG A 34 -25.74 -1.19 -18.15
N ASN A 35 -24.45 -1.47 -18.01
CA ASN A 35 -23.57 -1.89 -19.10
C ASN A 35 -23.50 -0.87 -20.26
N ARG A 36 -23.48 0.42 -19.94
CA ARG A 36 -23.33 1.53 -20.90
C ARG A 36 -21.95 2.16 -20.75
N LEU A 37 -21.38 2.61 -21.86
CA LEU A 37 -20.14 3.39 -21.82
C LEU A 37 -20.40 4.73 -21.12
N ALA A 38 -19.49 5.10 -20.23
CA ALA A 38 -19.51 6.38 -19.54
C ALA A 38 -18.08 6.91 -19.32
N PRO A 39 -17.88 8.24 -19.26
CA PRO A 39 -16.58 8.81 -18.93
C PRO A 39 -16.10 8.33 -17.56
N GLU A 40 -14.79 8.06 -17.47
CA GLU A 40 -14.13 7.86 -16.19
C GLU A 40 -14.11 9.18 -15.40
N PHE A 41 -14.19 9.07 -14.08
CA PHE A 41 -14.14 10.24 -13.21
C PHE A 41 -13.49 9.90 -11.88
N VAL A 42 -12.87 10.92 -11.27
CA VAL A 42 -12.35 10.88 -9.91
C VAL A 42 -12.95 12.04 -9.13
N ALA A 43 -13.00 11.93 -7.81
CA ALA A 43 -13.27 13.11 -6.99
C ALA A 43 -12.02 14.02 -7.00
N SER A 44 -12.22 15.33 -7.15
CA SER A 44 -11.12 16.30 -7.11
C SER A 44 -10.32 16.23 -5.81
N ASN A 45 -11.01 15.98 -4.69
CA ASN A 45 -10.38 15.83 -3.38
C ASN A 45 -9.51 14.56 -3.28
N ASP A 46 -9.90 13.46 -3.94
CA ASP A 46 -9.09 12.25 -3.96
C ASP A 46 -7.79 12.46 -4.75
N LEU A 47 -7.87 13.20 -5.87
CA LEU A 47 -6.70 13.60 -6.64
C LEU A 47 -5.78 14.51 -5.83
N ALA A 48 -6.32 15.56 -5.21
CA ALA A 48 -5.54 16.49 -4.40
C ALA A 48 -4.82 15.77 -3.25
N THR A 49 -5.53 14.91 -2.53
CA THR A 49 -4.96 14.14 -1.42
C THR A 49 -3.89 13.15 -1.90
N ALA A 50 -4.06 12.56 -3.10
CA ALA A 50 -3.04 11.69 -3.68
C ALA A 50 -1.76 12.47 -4.02
N VAL A 51 -1.88 13.71 -4.51
CA VAL A 51 -0.72 14.60 -4.74
C VAL A 51 -0.01 14.91 -3.42
N ASP A 52 -0.75 15.31 -2.39
CA ASP A 52 -0.20 15.58 -1.06
C ASP A 52 0.55 14.37 -0.49
N LEU A 53 -0.03 13.17 -0.66
CA LEU A 53 0.59 11.93 -0.20
C LEU A 53 1.92 11.66 -0.92
N VAL A 54 1.98 11.80 -2.24
CA VAL A 54 3.22 11.60 -3.01
C VAL A 54 4.26 12.64 -2.64
N GLU A 55 3.85 13.90 -2.50
CA GLU A 55 4.74 14.98 -2.10
C GLU A 55 5.35 14.73 -0.72
N LEU A 56 4.52 14.44 0.28
CA LEU A 56 4.96 14.15 1.64
C LEU A 56 5.85 12.90 1.69
N ALA A 57 5.50 11.85 0.94
CA ALA A 57 6.33 10.65 0.86
C ALA A 57 7.72 10.95 0.26
N ALA A 58 7.78 11.77 -0.79
CA ALA A 58 9.04 12.16 -1.43
C ALA A 58 9.90 13.04 -0.50
N ARG A 59 9.31 14.08 0.11
CA ARG A 59 10.02 15.00 1.01
C ARG A 59 10.54 14.33 2.28
N HIS A 60 9.84 13.30 2.78
CA HIS A 60 10.17 12.62 4.03
C HIS A 60 10.74 11.21 3.85
N ALA A 61 11.21 10.85 2.65
CA ALA A 61 11.64 9.49 2.31
C ALA A 61 12.69 8.94 3.29
N SER A 62 13.73 9.71 3.62
CA SER A 62 14.79 9.30 4.56
C SER A 62 14.26 9.05 5.97
N GLN A 63 13.41 9.94 6.48
CA GLN A 63 12.78 9.83 7.80
C GLN A 63 11.87 8.60 7.88
N GLY A 64 11.14 8.32 6.79
CA GLY A 64 10.34 7.13 6.61
C GLY A 64 11.17 5.85 6.78
N LEU A 65 12.32 5.75 6.09
CA LEU A 65 13.24 4.62 6.23
C LEU A 65 13.73 4.44 7.66
N SER A 66 14.21 5.51 8.29
CA SER A 66 14.69 5.45 9.66
C SER A 66 13.60 4.98 10.61
N ARG A 67 12.36 5.45 10.43
CA ARG A 67 11.20 5.00 11.22
C ARG A 67 10.90 3.52 10.98
N SER A 68 10.94 3.04 9.74
CA SER A 68 10.74 1.62 9.41
C SER A 68 11.80 0.72 10.06
N VAL A 69 13.07 1.14 10.10
CA VAL A 69 14.13 0.42 10.81
C VAL A 69 13.82 0.34 12.31
N ARG A 70 13.48 1.47 12.95
CA ARG A 70 13.12 1.51 14.38
C ARG A 70 11.93 0.60 14.71
N ILE A 71 10.88 0.63 13.88
CA ILE A 71 9.70 -0.23 14.05
C ILE A 71 10.11 -1.70 13.93
N ARG A 72 10.90 -2.08 12.92
CA ARG A 72 11.40 -3.44 12.77
C ARG A 72 12.19 -3.90 14.00
N SER A 73 13.13 -3.09 14.49
CA SER A 73 13.90 -3.41 15.70
C SER A 73 13.01 -3.60 16.93
N ARG A 74 11.97 -2.76 17.06
CA ARG A 74 10.98 -2.87 18.15
C ARG A 74 10.16 -4.15 18.06
N VAL A 75 9.62 -4.47 16.88
CA VAL A 75 8.88 -5.72 16.65
C VAL A 75 9.76 -6.94 16.91
N ALA A 76 10.99 -6.96 16.38
CA ALA A 76 11.94 -8.04 16.60
C ALA A 76 12.27 -8.25 18.09
N ARG A 77 12.39 -7.16 18.87
CA ARG A 77 12.56 -7.24 20.33
C ARG A 77 11.37 -7.92 21.00
N TYR A 78 10.15 -7.57 20.62
CA TYR A 78 8.95 -8.20 21.18
C TYR A 78 8.85 -9.67 20.79
N LEU A 79 9.14 -10.02 19.54
CA LEU A 79 9.17 -11.40 19.08
C LEU A 79 10.21 -12.23 19.85
N ARG A 80 11.40 -11.70 20.13
CA ARG A 80 12.38 -12.40 21.00
C ARG A 80 11.87 -12.59 22.43
N ARG A 81 11.21 -11.58 23.01
CA ARG A 81 10.75 -11.62 24.40
C ARG A 81 9.50 -12.49 24.61
N TYR A 82 8.58 -12.49 23.64
CA TYR A 82 7.25 -13.05 23.78
C TYR A 82 6.92 -14.12 22.72
N GLY A 83 7.83 -14.42 21.80
CA GLY A 83 7.58 -15.32 20.67
C GLY A 83 7.17 -16.73 21.07
N ALA A 84 7.74 -17.28 22.16
CA ALA A 84 7.36 -18.59 22.68
C ALA A 84 5.88 -18.63 23.11
N ARG A 85 5.35 -17.54 23.70
CA ARG A 85 3.93 -17.43 24.04
C ARG A 85 3.05 -17.40 22.79
N LEU A 86 3.46 -16.62 21.80
CA LEU A 86 2.74 -16.50 20.53
C LEU A 86 2.68 -17.84 19.78
N GLN A 87 3.77 -18.63 19.83
CA GLN A 87 3.83 -19.96 19.23
C GLN A 87 2.96 -20.96 19.97
N ALA A 88 2.99 -20.95 21.31
CA ALA A 88 2.18 -21.84 22.14
C ALA A 88 0.66 -21.61 22.00
N THR A 89 0.24 -20.43 21.54
CA THR A 89 -1.18 -20.09 21.33
C THR A 89 -1.59 -20.16 19.85
N ARG A 90 -0.78 -20.72 18.95
CA ARG A 90 -1.20 -20.88 17.55
C ARG A 90 -2.31 -21.94 17.48
N PRO A 91 -3.46 -21.63 16.86
CA PRO A 91 -4.48 -22.65 16.62
C PRO A 91 -3.92 -23.73 15.68
N GLU A 92 -4.23 -24.99 15.96
CA GLU A 92 -4.01 -26.08 15.00
C GLU A 92 -5.03 -25.89 13.87
N ILE A 93 -4.52 -25.77 12.64
CA ILE A 93 -5.31 -25.68 11.40
C ILE A 93 -5.09 -26.97 10.63
#